data_AF-A0A941V9U6-F1
#
_entry.id   AF-A0A941V9U6-F1
#
_cell.length_a   1.000
_cell.length_b   1.000
_cell.length_c   1.000
_cell.angle_alpha   90.00
_cell.angle_beta   90.00
_cell.angle_gamma   90.00
#
_symmetry.space_group_name_H-M   'P 1'
#
loop_
_entity.id
_entity.type
_entity.pdbx_description
1 polymer ?
#
loop_
_entity_poly.entity_id
_entity_poly.type
_entity_poly.pdbx_seq_one_letter_code
_entity_poly.pdbx_strand_id
1 'polypeptide(L)'
;MTIDFKTTPVEVAQRQPHPLSPVRLVDLYFHPKKYFSNTQSLDRLSALLIAAGLMGISGSMGQIDKKIIQAELGHATTNWEAMSSWLLSSWGNYWLTVVSTGLIGAVFLWFLGGWWYKKRLQWSGAAVPSPRLARQVYALQELVIAGPTVLIALVQTALFTDYREAWLSDGFWSLSLAVFIFWSCWTSYCAATTAFQLSKPKARIWFLVLPVLLYVGAIGVFGALYALVSGNAV
;
A
#
# COMPACT_ATOMS: atom_id res chain seq x y z
N MET A 1 19.21 8.30 63.40
CA MET A 1 18.41 9.02 62.39
C MET A 1 18.74 8.38 61.05
N THR A 2 17.98 7.37 60.68
CA THR A 2 18.25 6.55 59.49
C THR A 2 17.47 7.16 58.34
N ILE A 3 18.18 7.73 57.36
CA ILE A 3 17.56 8.33 56.18
C ILE A 3 17.14 7.18 55.26
N ASP A 4 15.85 6.88 55.25
CA ASP A 4 15.22 5.93 54.35
C ASP A 4 15.10 6.57 52.96
N PHE A 5 16.02 6.22 52.05
CA PHE A 5 15.93 6.57 50.65
C PHE A 5 14.84 5.71 50.00
N LYS A 6 13.59 6.17 50.10
CA LYS A 6 12.53 5.77 49.18
C LYS A 6 12.93 6.22 47.78
N THR A 7 13.59 5.35 47.03
CA THR A 7 13.69 5.47 45.57
C THR A 7 12.28 5.38 45.03
N THR A 8 11.68 6.52 44.74
CA THR A 8 10.52 6.61 43.85
C THR A 8 10.91 5.89 42.56
N PRO A 9 10.12 4.90 42.08
CA PRO A 9 10.36 4.36 40.76
C PRO A 9 10.14 5.51 39.80
N VAL A 10 11.22 6.00 39.20
CA VAL A 10 11.13 6.81 37.99
C VAL A 10 10.39 5.91 37.01
N GLU A 11 9.12 6.25 36.76
CA GLU A 11 8.31 5.65 35.73
C GLU A 11 9.08 5.84 34.43
N VAL A 12 9.85 4.82 34.06
CA VAL A 12 10.55 4.78 32.77
C VAL A 12 9.43 4.80 31.76
N ALA A 13 9.10 5.98 31.24
CA ALA A 13 8.14 6.15 30.17
C ALA A 13 8.52 5.15 29.08
N GLN A 14 7.76 4.06 28.99
CA GLN A 14 8.08 2.94 28.12
C GLN A 14 8.15 3.50 26.70
N ARG A 15 9.37 3.66 26.17
CA ARG A 15 9.58 4.16 24.81
C ARG A 15 8.93 3.16 23.87
N GLN A 16 7.73 3.48 23.42
CA GLN A 16 7.04 2.62 22.48
C GLN A 16 7.86 2.57 21.17
N PRO A 17 8.10 1.36 20.64
CA PRO A 17 8.94 1.18 19.46
C PRO A 17 8.34 1.90 18.26
N HIS A 18 9.20 2.45 17.40
CA HIS A 18 8.76 3.14 16.19
C HIS A 18 7.97 2.17 15.29
N PRO A 19 6.81 2.58 14.70
CA PRO A 19 6.00 1.70 13.85
C PRO A 19 6.76 1.08 12.68
N LEU A 20 7.76 1.80 12.15
CA LEU A 20 8.61 1.35 11.05
C LEU A 20 9.93 0.72 11.51
N SER A 21 10.08 0.40 12.80
CA SER A 21 11.24 -0.37 13.25
C SER A 21 11.22 -1.78 12.63
N PRO A 22 12.38 -2.41 12.37
CA PRO A 22 12.43 -3.71 11.69
C PRO A 22 11.53 -4.77 12.33
N VAL A 23 11.53 -4.86 13.67
CA VAL A 23 10.67 -5.81 14.42
C VAL A 23 9.19 -5.53 14.18
N ARG A 24 8.79 -4.25 14.18
CA ARG A 24 7.41 -3.85 13.93
C ARG A 24 7.01 -4.08 12.48
N LEU A 25 7.92 -3.91 11.52
CA LEU A 25 7.65 -4.26 10.12
C LEU A 25 7.45 -5.77 9.96
N VAL A 26 8.26 -6.60 10.61
CA VAL A 26 8.03 -8.06 10.63
C VAL A 26 6.65 -8.38 11.22
N ASP A 27 6.26 -7.73 12.32
CA ASP A 27 4.90 -7.89 12.87
C ASP A 27 3.82 -7.41 11.87
N LEU A 28 4.03 -6.35 11.10
CA LEU A 28 3.07 -5.88 10.09
C LEU A 28 2.84 -6.95 9.02
N TYR A 29 3.90 -7.54 8.48
CA TYR A 29 3.79 -8.52 7.40
C TYR A 29 3.33 -9.90 7.89
N PHE A 30 3.82 -10.39 9.03
CA PHE A 30 3.58 -11.77 9.45
C PHE A 30 2.57 -11.90 10.60
N HIS A 31 2.41 -10.87 11.43
CA HIS A 31 1.55 -10.89 12.62
C HIS A 31 0.68 -9.62 12.71
N PRO A 32 -0.12 -9.27 11.69
CA PRO A 32 -0.77 -7.96 11.60
C PRO A 32 -1.66 -7.63 12.82
N LYS A 33 -2.30 -8.64 13.42
CA LYS A 33 -3.06 -8.45 14.67
C LYS A 33 -2.19 -7.94 15.83
N LYS A 34 -0.95 -8.42 15.95
CA LYS A 34 0.00 -7.94 16.97
C LYS A 34 0.49 -6.52 16.63
N TYR A 35 0.68 -6.21 15.35
CA TYR A 35 1.05 -4.86 14.94
C TYR A 35 -0.01 -3.82 15.32
N PHE A 36 -1.29 -4.11 15.04
CA PHE A 36 -2.41 -3.18 15.23
C PHE A 36 -3.08 -3.24 16.61
N SER A 37 -2.61 -4.08 17.55
CA SER A 37 -3.21 -4.21 18.89
C SER A 37 -2.99 -2.98 19.78
N ASN A 38 -1.85 -2.32 19.66
CA ASN A 38 -1.53 -1.10 20.40
C ASN A 38 -1.67 0.12 19.49
N THR A 39 -2.85 0.72 19.49
CA THR A 39 -3.18 1.86 18.62
C THR A 39 -2.44 3.15 18.98
N GLN A 40 -2.01 3.32 20.24
CA GLN A 40 -1.20 4.47 20.66
C GLN A 40 0.18 4.48 20.00
N SER A 41 0.76 3.30 19.78
CA SER A 41 2.06 3.16 19.12
C SER A 41 2.04 3.66 17.66
N LEU A 42 0.86 3.68 17.03
CA LEU A 42 0.68 4.05 15.62
C LEU A 42 0.75 5.56 15.38
N ASP A 43 0.61 6.38 16.43
CA ASP A 43 0.52 7.83 16.35
C ASP A 43 1.90 8.51 16.29
N ARG A 44 2.73 8.10 15.33
CA ARG A 44 4.04 8.70 15.06
C ARG A 44 4.02 9.41 13.72
N LEU A 45 4.13 10.74 13.74
CA LEU A 45 4.06 11.57 12.52
C LEU A 45 5.04 11.11 11.44
N SER A 46 6.30 10.84 11.80
CA SER A 46 7.33 10.34 10.86
C SER A 46 6.90 9.05 10.15
N ALA A 47 6.39 8.08 10.91
CA ALA A 47 5.92 6.81 10.36
C ALA A 47 4.73 7.01 9.40
N LEU A 48 3.82 7.90 9.75
CA LEU A 48 2.63 8.19 8.95
C LEU A 48 2.99 8.94 7.66
N LEU A 49 3.94 9.87 7.70
CA LEU A 49 4.43 10.57 6.51
C LEU A 49 5.14 9.62 5.55
N ILE A 50 5.99 8.73 6.08
CA ILE A 50 6.68 7.72 5.26
C ILE A 50 5.65 6.75 4.65
N ALA A 51 4.71 6.25 5.45
CA ALA A 51 3.67 5.34 4.96
C ALA A 51 2.79 5.99 3.89
N ALA A 52 2.34 7.23 4.12
CA ALA A 52 1.55 7.96 3.15
C ALA A 52 2.34 8.27 1.86
N GLY A 53 3.62 8.63 1.99
CA GLY A 53 4.51 8.88 0.86
C GLY A 53 4.71 7.62 0.01
N LEU A 54 5.05 6.48 0.63
CA LEU A 54 5.20 5.20 -0.06
C LEU A 54 3.89 4.75 -0.73
N MET A 55 2.76 4.89 -0.04
CA MET A 55 1.43 4.64 -0.60
C MET A 55 1.17 5.50 -1.85
N GLY A 56 1.51 6.79 -1.81
CA GLY A 56 1.39 7.70 -2.95
C GLY A 56 2.30 7.32 -4.12
N ILE A 57 3.58 7.04 -3.84
CA ILE A 57 4.58 6.62 -4.85
C ILE A 57 4.12 5.33 -5.53
N SER A 58 3.78 4.30 -4.75
CA SER A 58 3.27 3.03 -5.27
C SER A 58 1.97 3.21 -6.07
N GLY A 59 1.07 4.09 -5.61
CA GLY A 59 -0.12 4.45 -6.37
C GLY A 59 0.22 5.09 -7.73
N SER A 60 1.24 5.95 -7.77
CA SER A 60 1.70 6.56 -9.02
C SER A 60 2.34 5.55 -9.98
N MET A 61 3.11 4.59 -9.46
CA MET A 61 3.65 3.48 -10.24
C MET A 61 2.52 2.70 -10.92
N GLY A 62 1.50 2.30 -10.15
CA GLY A 62 0.34 1.59 -10.70
C GLY A 62 -0.46 2.37 -11.75
N GLN A 63 -0.48 3.72 -11.69
CA GLN A 63 -1.10 4.53 -12.76
C GLN A 63 -0.26 4.55 -14.04
N ILE A 64 1.08 4.52 -13.94
CA ILE A 64 1.96 4.39 -15.10
C ILE A 64 1.76 3.01 -15.74
N ASP A 65 1.80 1.95 -14.94
CA ASP A 65 1.63 0.57 -15.42
C ASP A 65 0.28 0.39 -16.13
N LYS A 66 -0.79 0.91 -15.54
CA LYS A 66 -2.11 0.92 -16.17
C LYS A 66 -2.09 1.60 -17.56
N LYS A 67 -1.38 2.73 -17.71
CA LYS A 67 -1.28 3.43 -18.98
C LYS A 67 -0.40 2.68 -19.99
N ILE A 68 0.64 1.96 -19.54
CA ILE A 68 1.42 1.07 -20.40
C ILE A 68 0.53 -0.04 -20.94
N ILE A 69 -0.18 -0.76 -20.07
CA ILE A 69 -1.12 -1.82 -20.47
C ILE A 69 -2.19 -1.28 -21.43
N GLN A 70 -2.76 -0.11 -21.17
CA GLN A 70 -3.73 0.51 -22.08
C GLN A 70 -3.13 0.84 -23.45
N ALA A 71 -1.88 1.28 -23.51
CA ALA A 71 -1.19 1.53 -24.76
C ALA A 71 -0.92 0.24 -25.55
N GLU A 72 -0.50 -0.82 -24.86
CA GLU A 72 -0.30 -2.16 -25.44
C GLU A 72 -1.60 -2.76 -26.00
N LEU A 73 -2.76 -2.43 -25.41
CA LEU A 73 -4.09 -2.81 -25.90
C LEU A 73 -4.60 -1.92 -27.06
N GLY A 74 -3.77 -1.02 -27.60
CA GLY A 74 -4.13 -0.14 -28.72
C GLY A 74 -4.95 1.09 -28.33
N HIS A 75 -5.05 1.42 -27.04
CA HIS A 75 -5.74 2.62 -26.54
C HIS A 75 -4.77 3.75 -26.17
N ALA A 76 -3.60 3.81 -26.81
CA ALA A 76 -2.63 4.88 -26.58
C ALA A 76 -3.20 6.24 -27.04
N THR A 77 -3.03 7.26 -26.19
CA THR A 77 -3.26 8.65 -26.61
C THR A 77 -1.95 9.23 -27.14
N THR A 78 -2.01 10.13 -28.13
CA THR A 78 -0.80 10.77 -28.71
C THR A 78 0.08 11.44 -27.65
N ASN A 79 -0.53 12.01 -26.60
CA ASN A 79 0.20 12.64 -25.48
C ASN A 79 0.94 11.60 -24.60
N TRP A 80 0.44 10.38 -24.51
CA TRP A 80 1.07 9.30 -23.74
C TRP A 80 2.31 8.77 -24.44
N GLU A 81 2.32 8.63 -25.76
CA GLU A 81 3.48 8.11 -26.50
C GLU A 81 4.72 8.98 -26.31
N ALA A 82 4.58 10.30 -26.51
CA ALA A 82 5.66 11.25 -26.30
C ALA A 82 6.16 11.26 -24.85
N MET A 83 5.25 11.26 -23.88
CA MET A 83 5.59 11.26 -22.46
C MET A 83 6.24 9.94 -22.01
N SER A 84 5.74 8.80 -22.47
CA SER A 84 6.25 7.47 -22.12
C SER A 84 7.65 7.22 -22.66
N SER A 85 7.98 7.76 -23.83
CA SER A 85 9.35 7.68 -24.37
C SER A 85 10.37 8.35 -23.44
N TRP A 86 10.10 9.58 -22.99
CA TRP A 86 10.95 10.29 -22.02
C TRP A 86 10.95 9.66 -20.63
N LEU A 87 9.77 9.25 -20.14
CA LEU A 87 9.58 8.72 -18.80
C LEU A 87 10.27 7.36 -18.60
N LEU A 88 10.10 6.44 -19.54
CA LEU A 88 10.50 5.05 -19.38
C LEU A 88 11.95 4.77 -19.81
N SER A 89 12.60 5.70 -20.52
CA SER A 89 13.99 5.58 -21.00
C SER A 89 15.04 5.95 -19.95
N SER A 90 14.64 6.38 -18.76
CA SER A 90 15.57 6.72 -17.70
C SER A 90 14.94 6.53 -16.33
N TRP A 91 15.64 5.80 -15.45
CA TRP A 91 15.26 5.69 -14.04
C TRP A 91 15.16 7.05 -13.35
N GLY A 92 16.00 8.02 -13.72
CA GLY A 92 15.94 9.37 -13.17
C GLY A 92 14.60 10.05 -13.47
N ASN A 93 14.14 9.98 -14.72
CA ASN A 93 12.85 10.54 -15.15
C ASN A 93 11.67 9.79 -14.52
N TYR A 94 11.78 8.45 -14.45
CA TYR A 94 10.80 7.60 -13.79
C TYR A 94 10.65 7.96 -12.31
N TRP A 95 11.74 7.95 -11.54
CA TRP A 95 11.74 8.27 -10.11
C TRP A 95 11.28 9.69 -9.83
N LEU A 96 11.75 10.67 -10.62
CA LEU A 96 11.28 12.05 -10.50
C LEU A 96 9.76 12.11 -10.66
N THR A 97 9.23 11.45 -11.68
CA THR A 97 7.79 11.43 -11.95
C THR A 97 7.03 10.77 -10.82
N VAL A 98 7.33 9.50 -10.47
CA VAL A 98 6.56 8.76 -9.46
C VAL A 98 6.67 9.36 -8.06
N VAL A 99 7.80 9.99 -7.72
CA VAL A 99 7.95 10.71 -6.45
C VAL A 99 7.13 11.99 -6.47
N SER A 100 7.25 12.82 -7.51
CA SER A 100 6.49 14.09 -7.60
C SER A 100 4.98 13.86 -7.63
N THR A 101 4.47 13.03 -8.53
CA THR A 101 3.03 12.74 -8.61
C THR A 101 2.57 11.89 -7.44
N GLY A 102 3.42 11.01 -6.92
CA GLY A 102 3.11 10.19 -5.74
C GLY A 102 2.95 11.00 -4.47
N LEU A 103 3.81 11.98 -4.19
CA LEU A 103 3.67 12.86 -3.01
C LEU A 103 2.41 13.73 -3.10
N ILE A 104 2.05 14.22 -4.29
CA ILE A 104 0.77 14.90 -4.50
C ILE A 104 -0.39 13.92 -4.26
N GLY A 105 -0.32 12.73 -4.85
CA GLY A 105 -1.30 11.66 -4.68
C GLY A 105 -1.47 11.20 -3.23
N ALA A 106 -0.40 11.22 -2.42
CA ALA A 106 -0.42 10.84 -1.01
C ALA A 106 -1.40 11.70 -0.21
N VAL A 107 -1.51 13.00 -0.53
CA VAL A 107 -2.50 13.89 0.10
C VAL A 107 -3.91 13.41 -0.21
N PHE A 108 -4.22 13.15 -1.49
CA PHE A 108 -5.53 12.66 -1.90
C PHE A 108 -5.85 11.30 -1.26
N LEU A 109 -4.93 10.35 -1.30
CA LEU A 109 -5.10 9.02 -0.70
C LEU A 109 -5.28 9.11 0.81
N TRP A 110 -4.53 9.98 1.50
CA TRP A 110 -4.69 10.19 2.94
C TRP A 110 -6.11 10.62 3.33
N PHE A 111 -6.70 11.56 2.59
CA PHE A 111 -8.04 12.05 2.90
C PHE A 111 -9.15 11.18 2.32
N LEU A 112 -9.10 10.89 1.02
CA LEU A 112 -10.14 10.14 0.32
C LEU A 112 -10.09 8.64 0.66
N GLY A 113 -8.89 8.05 0.63
CA GLY A 113 -8.68 6.65 1.03
C GLY A 113 -8.99 6.43 2.51
N GLY A 114 -8.56 7.36 3.36
CA GLY A 114 -8.92 7.36 4.78
C GLY A 114 -10.43 7.51 5.05
N TRP A 115 -11.11 8.37 4.30
CA TRP A 115 -12.56 8.51 4.35
C TRP A 115 -13.27 7.23 3.91
N TRP A 116 -12.84 6.63 2.80
CA TRP A 116 -13.39 5.37 2.29
C TRP A 116 -13.17 4.22 3.29
N TYR A 117 -11.99 4.14 3.88
CA TYR A 117 -11.67 3.18 4.94
C TYR A 117 -12.61 3.37 6.14
N LYS A 118 -12.83 4.60 6.60
CA LYS A 118 -13.79 4.93 7.65
C LYS A 118 -15.21 4.47 7.29
N LYS A 119 -15.65 4.66 6.05
CA LYS A 119 -16.97 4.21 5.58
C LYS A 119 -17.11 2.69 5.65
N ARG A 120 -16.10 1.94 5.23
CA ARG A 120 -16.08 0.46 5.38
C ARG A 120 -16.12 0.02 6.84
N LEU A 121 -15.47 0.75 7.75
CA LEU A 121 -15.60 0.50 9.20
C LEU A 121 -17.03 0.70 9.68
N GLN A 122 -17.71 1.79 9.27
CA GLN A 122 -19.10 2.06 9.62
C GLN A 122 -20.04 0.97 9.11
N TRP A 123 -19.90 0.56 7.84
CA TRP A 123 -20.68 -0.55 7.27
C TRP A 123 -20.37 -1.91 7.94
N SER A 124 -19.21 -2.02 8.58
CA SER A 124 -18.81 -3.18 9.37
C SER A 124 -19.28 -3.12 10.84
N GLY A 125 -20.00 -2.07 11.24
CA GLY A 125 -20.62 -1.94 12.56
C GLY A 125 -19.88 -1.05 13.56
N ALA A 126 -18.83 -0.32 13.16
CA ALA A 126 -18.26 0.71 14.03
C ALA A 126 -19.24 1.89 14.15
N ALA A 127 -19.71 2.18 15.37
CA ALA A 127 -20.67 3.26 15.61
C ALA A 127 -20.11 4.63 15.18
N VAL A 128 -18.99 5.07 15.78
CA VAL A 128 -18.36 6.36 15.49
C VAL A 128 -16.83 6.19 15.44
N PRO A 129 -16.29 5.57 14.37
CA PRO A 129 -14.84 5.35 14.28
C PRO A 129 -14.09 6.70 14.18
N SER A 130 -13.04 6.85 14.98
CA SER A 130 -12.16 8.04 14.96
C SER A 130 -11.54 8.21 13.56
N PRO A 131 -11.76 9.38 12.89
CA PRO A 131 -11.17 9.63 11.57
C PRO A 131 -9.64 9.65 11.56
N ARG A 132 -9.02 10.01 12.69
CA ARG A 132 -7.56 10.01 12.85
C ARG A 132 -7.04 8.57 12.87
N LEU A 133 -7.61 7.74 13.74
CA LEU A 133 -7.20 6.33 13.84
C LEU A 133 -7.48 5.56 12.54
N ALA A 134 -8.61 5.82 11.87
CA ALA A 134 -8.93 5.19 10.60
C ALA A 134 -7.86 5.50 9.53
N ARG A 135 -7.38 6.75 9.46
CA ARG A 135 -6.30 7.16 8.55
C ARG A 135 -4.96 6.54 8.92
N GLN A 136 -4.62 6.48 10.21
CA GLN A 136 -3.39 5.84 10.68
C GLN A 136 -3.35 4.35 10.31
N VAL A 137 -4.43 3.63 10.60
CA VAL A 137 -4.56 2.21 10.29
C VAL A 137 -4.51 1.99 8.79
N TYR A 138 -5.27 2.79 8.01
CA TYR A 138 -5.26 2.75 6.55
C TYR A 138 -3.86 2.94 5.97
N ALA A 139 -3.17 4.02 6.31
CA ALA A 139 -1.85 4.32 5.75
C ALA A 139 -0.81 3.23 6.12
N LEU A 140 -0.82 2.74 7.37
CA LEU A 140 0.15 1.75 7.81
C LEU A 140 -0.13 0.36 7.22
N GLN A 141 -1.38 -0.05 7.00
CA GLN A 141 -1.67 -1.33 6.33
C GLN A 141 -1.35 -1.29 4.83
N GLU A 142 -1.43 -0.12 4.18
CA GLU A 142 -1.03 0.03 2.77
C GLU A 142 0.45 -0.24 2.54
N LEU A 143 1.30 -0.14 3.58
CA LEU A 143 2.71 -0.52 3.46
C LEU A 143 2.91 -1.98 3.02
N VAL A 144 1.93 -2.86 3.26
CA VAL A 144 2.01 -4.27 2.86
C VAL A 144 2.08 -4.42 1.34
N ILE A 145 1.51 -3.50 0.57
CA ILE A 145 1.63 -3.47 -0.89
C ILE A 145 2.61 -2.39 -1.36
N ALA A 146 2.59 -1.21 -0.74
CA ALA A 146 3.43 -0.10 -1.16
C ALA A 146 4.92 -0.34 -0.89
N GLY A 147 5.25 -0.98 0.24
CA GLY A 147 6.62 -1.31 0.61
C GLY A 147 7.29 -2.24 -0.41
N PRO A 148 6.70 -3.43 -0.70
CA PRO A 148 7.25 -4.35 -1.68
C PRO A 148 7.29 -3.77 -3.09
N THR A 149 6.27 -3.00 -3.50
CA THR A 149 6.27 -2.31 -4.81
C THR A 149 7.47 -1.39 -4.97
N VAL A 150 7.69 -0.49 -4.00
CA VAL A 150 8.82 0.45 -4.07
C VAL A 150 10.16 -0.29 -3.93
N LEU A 151 10.25 -1.33 -3.08
CA LEU A 151 11.45 -2.12 -2.92
C LEU A 151 11.83 -2.87 -4.21
N ILE A 152 10.84 -3.46 -4.90
CA ILE A 152 11.05 -4.12 -6.19
C ILE A 152 11.54 -3.11 -7.22
N ALA A 153 10.92 -1.93 -7.32
CA ALA A 153 11.37 -0.88 -8.24
C ALA A 153 12.82 -0.42 -7.96
N LEU A 154 13.22 -0.35 -6.69
CA LEU A 154 14.62 -0.04 -6.31
C LEU A 154 15.58 -1.16 -6.74
N VAL A 155 15.19 -2.42 -6.60
CA VAL A 155 15.98 -3.56 -7.08
C VAL A 155 16.07 -3.53 -8.61
N GLN A 156 14.97 -3.29 -9.31
CA GLN A 156 14.95 -3.15 -10.78
C GLN A 156 15.85 -2.01 -11.24
N THR A 157 15.91 -0.89 -10.51
CA THR A 157 16.83 0.23 -10.79
C THR A 157 18.30 -0.19 -10.80
N ALA A 158 18.67 -1.19 -9.97
CA ALA A 158 20.03 -1.71 -9.92
C ALA A 158 20.32 -2.79 -10.96
N LEU A 159 19.28 -3.41 -11.53
CA LEU A 159 19.41 -4.57 -12.43
C LEU A 159 19.21 -4.23 -13.91
N PHE A 160 18.42 -3.20 -14.22
CA PHE A 160 18.04 -2.83 -15.58
C PHE A 160 18.49 -1.41 -15.91
N THR A 161 18.76 -1.15 -17.19
CA THR A 161 19.24 0.15 -17.68
C THR A 161 18.18 1.24 -17.49
N ASP A 162 16.92 0.90 -17.73
CA ASP A 162 15.77 1.79 -17.59
C ASP A 162 14.49 1.01 -17.22
N TYR A 163 13.38 1.73 -16.99
CA TYR A 163 12.11 1.11 -16.61
C TYR A 163 11.49 0.30 -17.75
N ARG A 164 11.73 0.70 -19.01
CA ARG A 164 11.21 -0.02 -20.18
C ARG A 164 11.79 -1.42 -20.24
N GLU A 165 13.10 -1.56 -20.04
CA GLU A 165 13.76 -2.86 -19.99
C GLU A 165 13.22 -3.73 -18.84
N ALA A 166 13.03 -3.13 -17.65
CA ALA A 166 12.44 -3.81 -16.51
C ALA A 166 11.02 -4.32 -16.81
N TRP A 167 10.16 -3.49 -17.40
CA TRP A 167 8.80 -3.84 -17.81
C TRP A 167 8.74 -4.99 -18.82
N LEU A 168 9.69 -5.05 -19.75
CA LEU A 168 9.75 -6.15 -20.73
C LEU A 168 10.21 -7.48 -20.12
N SER A 169 10.80 -7.45 -18.91
CA SER A 169 11.26 -8.62 -18.15
C SER A 169 10.26 -9.10 -17.07
N ASP A 170 9.05 -8.55 -17.04
CA ASP A 170 8.24 -8.38 -15.82
C ASP A 170 7.59 -9.64 -15.21
N GLY A 171 7.65 -10.80 -15.87
CA GLY A 171 6.90 -12.00 -15.44
C GLY A 171 7.09 -12.41 -13.97
N PHE A 172 8.33 -12.38 -13.46
CA PHE A 172 8.62 -12.69 -12.05
C PHE A 172 8.17 -11.59 -11.07
N TRP A 173 8.35 -10.33 -11.45
CA TRP A 173 8.07 -9.17 -10.61
C TRP A 173 6.56 -9.00 -10.40
N SER A 174 5.78 -9.09 -11.47
CA SER A 174 4.31 -9.06 -11.44
C SER A 174 3.72 -10.16 -10.57
N LEU A 175 4.21 -11.41 -10.69
CA LEU A 175 3.74 -12.52 -9.86
C LEU A 175 4.04 -12.28 -8.37
N SER A 176 5.22 -11.73 -8.08
CA SER A 176 5.62 -11.39 -6.71
C SER A 176 4.69 -10.33 -6.10
N LEU A 177 4.34 -9.28 -6.86
CA LEU A 177 3.41 -8.24 -6.41
C LEU A 177 1.98 -8.77 -6.23
N ALA A 178 1.53 -9.71 -7.07
CA ALA A 178 0.22 -10.32 -6.94
C ALA A 178 0.02 -10.98 -5.57
N VAL A 179 1.06 -11.64 -5.02
CA VAL A 179 1.02 -12.21 -3.67
C VAL A 179 0.74 -11.12 -2.62
N PHE A 180 1.41 -9.97 -2.72
CA PHE A 180 1.22 -8.86 -1.79
C PHE A 180 -0.14 -8.19 -1.92
N ILE A 181 -0.77 -8.18 -3.11
CA ILE A 181 -2.14 -7.68 -3.29
C ILE A 181 -3.11 -8.49 -2.43
N PHE A 182 -3.07 -9.83 -2.52
CA PHE A 182 -3.96 -10.67 -1.72
C PHE A 182 -3.60 -10.64 -0.23
N TRP A 183 -2.30 -10.60 0.09
CA TRP A 183 -1.84 -10.47 1.46
C TRP A 183 -2.26 -9.15 2.13
N SER A 184 -2.30 -8.06 1.35
CA SER A 184 -2.79 -6.76 1.82
C SER A 184 -4.26 -6.83 2.25
N CYS A 185 -5.11 -7.60 1.55
CA CYS A 185 -6.52 -7.79 1.92
C CYS A 185 -6.65 -8.46 3.29
N TRP A 186 -5.87 -9.53 3.52
CA TRP A 186 -5.82 -10.19 4.82
C TRP A 186 -5.33 -9.25 5.94
N THR A 187 -4.29 -8.48 5.66
CA THR A 187 -3.75 -7.50 6.60
C THR A 187 -4.77 -6.40 6.90
N SER A 188 -5.50 -5.91 5.89
CA SER A 188 -6.57 -4.92 6.03
C SER A 188 -7.68 -5.42 6.97
N TYR A 189 -8.11 -6.68 6.79
CA TYR A 189 -9.09 -7.32 7.67
C TYR A 189 -8.57 -7.45 9.11
N CYS A 190 -7.33 -7.90 9.30
CA CYS A 190 -6.71 -8.00 10.61
C CYS A 190 -6.58 -6.62 11.29
N ALA A 191 -6.14 -5.62 10.54
CA ALA A 191 -5.98 -4.25 11.01
C ALA A 191 -7.32 -3.66 11.48
N ALA A 192 -8.36 -3.77 10.66
CA ALA A 192 -9.70 -3.27 10.98
C ALA A 192 -10.30 -3.95 12.22
N THR A 193 -10.26 -5.29 12.28
CA THR A 193 -10.86 -6.06 13.38
C THR A 193 -10.08 -6.02 14.68
N THR A 194 -8.82 -5.60 14.64
CA THR A 194 -7.98 -5.43 15.83
C THR A 194 -8.10 -4.01 16.38
N ALA A 195 -8.02 -2.99 15.51
CA ALA A 195 -8.03 -1.59 15.95
C ALA A 195 -9.44 -1.06 16.27
N PHE A 196 -10.50 -1.73 15.81
CA PHE A 196 -11.88 -1.30 15.99
C PHE A 196 -12.78 -2.45 16.43
N GLN A 197 -13.80 -2.13 17.21
CA GLN A 197 -14.90 -3.06 17.52
C GLN A 197 -15.84 -3.13 16.32
N LEU A 198 -15.86 -4.30 15.66
CA LEU A 198 -16.61 -4.53 14.42
C LEU A 198 -17.38 -5.85 14.48
N SER A 199 -18.42 -5.95 13.65
CA SER A 199 -19.05 -7.22 13.31
C SER A 199 -18.11 -8.02 12.40
N LYS A 200 -17.54 -9.13 12.90
CA LYS A 200 -16.64 -10.01 12.15
C LYS A 200 -17.14 -10.43 10.76
N PRO A 201 -18.41 -10.85 10.56
CA PRO A 201 -18.88 -11.22 9.22
C PRO A 201 -18.92 -10.02 8.26
N LYS A 202 -19.40 -8.86 8.71
CA LYS A 202 -19.44 -7.66 7.86
C LYS A 202 -18.04 -7.16 7.53
N ALA A 203 -17.13 -7.17 8.50
CA ALA A 203 -15.72 -6.82 8.29
C ALA A 203 -15.04 -7.76 7.29
N ARG A 204 -15.34 -9.06 7.32
CA ARG A 204 -14.82 -10.02 6.35
C ARG A 204 -15.28 -9.69 4.93
N ILE A 205 -16.54 -9.30 4.73
CA ILE A 205 -17.05 -8.90 3.41
C ILE A 205 -16.31 -7.66 2.91
N TRP A 206 -16.25 -6.59 3.71
CA TRP A 206 -15.74 -5.29 3.25
C TRP A 206 -14.22 -5.16 3.17
N PHE A 207 -13.47 -5.92 3.98
CA PHE A 207 -12.00 -5.81 4.04
C PHE A 207 -11.26 -7.00 3.43
N LEU A 208 -11.94 -8.12 3.17
CA LEU A 208 -11.31 -9.31 2.60
C LEU A 208 -12.00 -9.77 1.32
N VAL A 209 -13.26 -10.22 1.40
CA VAL A 209 -13.92 -10.89 0.27
C VAL A 209 -14.15 -9.94 -0.90
N LEU A 210 -14.76 -8.78 -0.67
CA LEU A 210 -15.07 -7.83 -1.74
C LEU A 210 -13.79 -7.32 -2.43
N PRO A 211 -12.73 -6.86 -1.73
CA PRO A 211 -11.46 -6.51 -2.37
C PRO A 211 -10.86 -7.66 -3.19
N VAL A 212 -10.83 -8.89 -2.65
CA VAL A 212 -10.30 -10.06 -3.38
C VAL A 212 -11.08 -10.31 -4.66
N LEU A 213 -12.42 -10.27 -4.62
CA LEU A 213 -13.26 -10.45 -5.80
C LEU A 213 -13.03 -9.35 -6.83
N LEU A 214 -12.85 -8.09 -6.40
CA LEU A 214 -12.54 -6.99 -7.30
C LEU A 214 -11.17 -7.17 -7.97
N TYR A 215 -10.14 -7.60 -7.24
CA TYR A 215 -8.82 -7.88 -7.81
C TYR A 215 -8.84 -9.05 -8.77
N VAL A 216 -9.47 -10.17 -8.40
CA VAL A 216 -9.62 -11.35 -9.28
C VAL A 216 -10.42 -10.97 -10.53
N GLY A 217 -11.51 -10.22 -10.38
CA GLY A 217 -12.32 -9.75 -11.50
C GLY A 217 -11.53 -8.84 -12.43
N ALA A 218 -10.79 -7.87 -11.89
CA ALA A 218 -9.94 -6.98 -12.68
C ALA A 218 -8.87 -7.78 -13.46
N ILE A 219 -8.11 -8.65 -12.77
CA ILE A 219 -7.07 -9.49 -13.39
C ILE A 219 -7.68 -10.40 -14.47
N GLY A 220 -8.83 -11.03 -14.18
CA GLY A 220 -9.53 -11.91 -15.12
C GLY A 220 -10.02 -11.18 -16.36
N VAL A 221 -10.58 -9.98 -16.21
CA VAL A 221 -11.01 -9.13 -17.33
C VAL A 221 -9.81 -8.72 -18.18
N PHE A 222 -8.72 -8.24 -17.57
CA PHE A 222 -7.51 -7.86 -18.32
C PHE A 222 -6.88 -9.05 -19.04
N GLY A 223 -6.80 -10.23 -18.39
CA GLY A 223 -6.30 -11.44 -19.01
C GLY A 223 -7.16 -11.92 -20.19
N ALA A 224 -8.49 -11.87 -20.06
CA ALA A 224 -9.39 -12.22 -21.15
C ALA A 224 -9.28 -11.25 -22.34
N LEU A 225 -9.21 -9.94 -22.08
CA LEU A 225 -8.99 -8.94 -23.14
C LEU A 225 -7.66 -9.15 -23.86
N TYR A 226 -6.58 -9.40 -23.12
CA TYR A 226 -5.27 -9.69 -23.71
C TYR A 226 -5.32 -10.94 -24.60
N ALA A 227 -5.96 -12.03 -24.15
CA ALA A 227 -6.11 -13.25 -24.93
C ALA A 227 -6.91 -13.04 -26.23
N LEU A 228 -7.97 -12.22 -26.19
CA LEU A 228 -8.77 -11.89 -27.37
C LEU A 228 -8.00 -11.03 -28.38
N VAL A 229 -7.21 -10.06 -27.92
CA VAL A 229 -6.41 -9.20 -28.82
C VAL A 229 -5.24 -9.96 -29.41
N SER A 230 -4.53 -10.76 -28.62
CA SER A 230 -3.40 -11.59 -29.08
C SER A 230 -3.83 -12.76 -29.97
N GLY A 231 -5.00 -13.35 -29.73
CA GLY A 231 -5.55 -14.43 -30.55
C GLY A 231 -6.03 -14.00 -31.94
N ASN A 232 -6.28 -12.70 -32.16
CA ASN A 232 -6.67 -12.14 -33.45
C ASN A 232 -5.46 -11.67 -34.30
N ALA A 233 -4.22 -11.88 -33.83
CA ALA A 233 -2.99 -11.47 -34.51
C ALA A 233 -2.32 -12.61 -35.30
N VAL A 234 -3.05 -13.68 -35.65
CA VAL A 234 -2.60 -14.79 -36.51
C VAL A 234 -3.35 -14.78 -37.83
#